data_AF-A0A7X8LSR9-F1
#
_entry.id   AF-A0A7X8LSR9-F1
#
_cell.length_a   1.000
_cell.length_b   1.000
_cell.length_c   1.000
_cell.angle_alpha   90.00
_cell.angle_beta   90.00
_cell.angle_gamma   90.00
#
_symmetry.space_group_name_H-M   'P 1'
#
loop_
_entity.id
_entity.type
_entity.pdbx_description
1 polymer ?
#
loop_
_entity_poly.entity_id
_entity_poly.type
_entity_poly.pdbx_seq_one_letter_code
_entity_poly.pdbx_strand_id
1 'polypeptide(L)'
;GRGEGRSSGGRGGNRFERRPPRQRREKEFTNYERPEKVQCPSEAYEEVTALENQQPLPKQQLQAVPETSAQVAADSRAALEQLLNLLGVKFENMEAGWDPVQERLVLRFDSDSPALLIGKDGQTIEALQYVVTLMAARKHDIGFAIQVETGSYWTRLETRLHTQIARGVDMVKSTSRSFRMSPMSSMQRRFVHRVLSSNPDVETCSEGEGKWRKIVLRPRKTPIDASKPAQPQAVQTAQPAPEQPVQEQEVLQQQPQDSTPVEAAKGE
;
A
#
# COMPACT_ATOMS: atom_id res chain seq x y z
N GLY A 1 -13.24 -24.02 -88.12
CA GLY A 1 -14.48 -24.75 -88.43
C GLY A 1 -15.27 -24.93 -87.15
N ARG A 2 -16.60 -24.86 -87.25
CA ARG A 2 -17.61 -24.72 -86.20
C ARG A 2 -17.74 -25.92 -85.24
N GLY A 3 -18.36 -25.63 -84.08
CA GLY A 3 -19.27 -26.51 -83.32
C GLY A 3 -18.61 -27.28 -82.18
N GLU A 4 -19.24 -27.57 -81.05
CA GLU A 4 -20.58 -27.31 -80.49
C GLU A 4 -20.56 -27.92 -79.06
N GLY A 5 -21.38 -27.43 -78.13
CA GLY A 5 -21.62 -28.13 -76.86
C GLY A 5 -21.87 -27.26 -75.64
N ARG A 6 -23.08 -26.69 -75.53
CA ARG A 6 -23.65 -26.18 -74.27
C ARG A 6 -24.19 -27.36 -73.44
N SER A 7 -23.98 -27.36 -72.12
CA SER A 7 -25.03 -27.56 -71.10
C SER A 7 -24.41 -27.49 -69.68
N SER A 8 -24.68 -26.43 -68.92
CA SER A 8 -25.62 -26.37 -67.79
C SER A 8 -25.07 -26.91 -66.46
N GLY A 9 -24.92 -26.02 -65.46
CA GLY A 9 -24.85 -26.44 -64.07
C GLY A 9 -24.24 -25.42 -63.11
N GLY A 10 -25.09 -24.74 -62.35
CA GLY A 10 -24.79 -24.38 -60.96
C GLY A 10 -24.06 -23.07 -60.70
N ARG A 11 -24.84 -21.99 -60.50
CA ARG A 11 -24.44 -20.84 -59.69
C ARG A 11 -24.13 -21.32 -58.26
N GLY A 12 -22.87 -21.18 -57.83
CA GLY A 12 -22.45 -21.40 -56.45
C GLY A 12 -21.63 -20.21 -55.96
N GLY A 13 -22.27 -19.04 -55.83
CA GLY A 13 -21.66 -17.90 -55.16
C GLY A 13 -21.55 -18.19 -53.66
N ASN A 14 -20.35 -18.56 -53.19
CA ASN A 14 -20.09 -18.67 -51.77
C ASN A 14 -20.10 -17.28 -51.13
N ARG A 15 -21.26 -17.01 -50.51
CA ARG A 15 -21.57 -15.96 -49.56
C ARG A 15 -20.51 -15.96 -48.45
N PHE A 16 -19.53 -15.07 -48.56
CA PHE A 16 -18.81 -14.58 -47.37
C PHE A 16 -19.87 -13.97 -46.46
N GLU A 17 -20.33 -14.71 -45.45
CA GLU A 17 -21.07 -14.16 -44.34
C GLU A 17 -20.15 -13.16 -43.63
N ARG A 18 -20.29 -11.88 -44.01
CA ARG A 18 -19.70 -10.77 -43.26
C ARG A 18 -20.33 -10.79 -41.88
N ARG A 19 -19.56 -11.29 -40.92
CA ARG A 19 -19.85 -11.17 -39.48
C ARG A 19 -20.23 -9.71 -39.20
N PRO A 20 -21.41 -9.42 -38.61
CA PRO A 20 -21.79 -8.04 -38.36
C PRO A 20 -20.77 -7.37 -37.42
N PRO A 21 -20.49 -6.07 -37.60
CA PRO A 21 -19.58 -5.36 -36.72
C PRO A 21 -20.16 -5.41 -35.31
N ARG A 22 -19.35 -5.87 -34.34
CA ARG A 22 -19.70 -5.80 -32.92
C ARG A 22 -19.96 -4.33 -32.61
N GLN A 23 -21.22 -3.98 -32.34
CA GLN A 23 -21.55 -2.68 -31.78
C GLN A 23 -20.67 -2.48 -30.55
N ARG A 24 -19.81 -1.47 -30.63
CA ARG A 24 -19.00 -1.04 -29.49
C ARG A 24 -20.01 -0.56 -28.46
N ARG A 25 -20.33 -1.41 -27.49
CA ARG A 25 -21.05 -1.00 -26.29
C ARG A 25 -20.23 0.14 -25.72
N GLU A 26 -20.71 1.36 -25.90
CA GLU A 26 -20.27 2.49 -25.09
C GLU A 26 -20.63 2.10 -23.67
N LYS A 27 -19.64 1.59 -22.94
CA LYS A 27 -19.77 1.53 -21.50
C LYS A 27 -19.81 2.98 -21.08
N GLU A 28 -20.98 3.43 -20.66
CA GLU A 28 -21.10 4.64 -19.87
C GLU A 28 -20.03 4.55 -18.79
N PHE A 29 -18.99 5.36 -18.93
CA PHE A 29 -18.06 5.61 -17.85
C PHE A 29 -18.89 6.36 -16.82
N THR A 30 -19.55 5.61 -15.92
CA THR A 30 -20.03 6.20 -14.67
C THR A 30 -18.83 6.93 -14.10
N ASN A 31 -18.94 8.25 -14.01
CA ASN A 31 -17.93 9.13 -13.45
C ASN A 31 -17.67 8.63 -12.03
N TYR A 32 -16.67 7.76 -11.88
CA TYR A 32 -16.17 7.41 -10.57
C TYR A 32 -15.39 8.64 -10.17
N GLU A 33 -16.05 9.57 -9.48
CA GLU A 33 -15.38 10.65 -8.79
C GLU A 33 -14.27 9.99 -7.99
N ARG A 34 -13.02 10.25 -8.39
CA ARG A 34 -11.87 9.82 -7.62
C ARG A 34 -12.12 10.44 -6.25
N PRO A 35 -12.31 9.65 -5.18
CA PRO A 35 -12.54 10.22 -3.86
C PRO A 35 -11.39 11.19 -3.61
N GLU A 36 -11.74 12.40 -3.16
CA GLU A 36 -10.76 13.41 -2.77
C GLU A 36 -9.70 12.74 -1.89
N LYS A 37 -8.45 13.18 -2.07
CA LYS A 37 -7.28 12.63 -1.39
C LYS A 37 -7.65 12.35 0.06
N VAL A 38 -7.84 11.07 0.39
CA VAL A 38 -8.05 10.64 1.77
C VAL A 38 -6.76 11.02 2.48
N GLN A 39 -6.80 12.18 3.12
CA GLN A 39 -5.74 12.68 3.95
C GLN A 39 -5.72 11.71 5.09
N CYS A 40 -4.63 10.99 5.23
CA CYS A 40 -4.47 10.18 6.41
C CYS A 40 -4.42 11.15 7.61
N PRO A 41 -5.40 11.18 8.55
CA PRO A 41 -5.29 11.94 9.80
C PRO A 41 -4.07 11.53 10.62
N SER A 42 -2.93 12.23 10.44
CA SER A 42 -1.63 11.91 11.04
C SER A 42 -1.71 11.60 12.53
N GLU A 43 -2.63 12.26 13.24
CA GLU A 43 -2.82 12.17 14.69
C GLU A 43 -3.56 10.89 15.12
N ALA A 44 -4.57 10.44 14.36
CA ALA A 44 -5.32 9.23 14.71
C ALA A 44 -4.45 7.97 14.61
N TYR A 45 -3.44 7.95 13.72
CA TYR A 45 -2.51 6.82 13.63
C TYR A 45 -1.54 6.75 14.80
N GLU A 46 -1.20 7.87 15.44
CA GLU A 46 -0.33 7.84 16.61
C GLU A 46 -1.04 7.17 17.79
N GLU A 47 -2.33 7.46 17.99
CA GLU A 47 -3.13 6.80 19.04
C GLU A 47 -3.36 5.32 18.78
N VAL A 48 -3.68 4.91 17.55
CA VAL A 48 -3.90 3.47 17.26
C VAL A 48 -2.58 2.69 17.30
N THR A 49 -1.46 3.32 16.92
CA THR A 49 -0.12 2.71 17.04
C THR A 49 0.32 2.60 18.51
N ALA A 50 -0.14 3.48 19.39
CA ALA A 50 0.14 3.40 20.83
C ALA A 50 -0.63 2.25 21.52
N LEU A 51 -1.85 1.95 21.08
CA LEU A 51 -2.68 0.89 21.68
C LEU A 51 -2.28 -0.52 21.22
N GLU A 52 -1.84 -0.70 19.97
CA GLU A 52 -1.32 -2.00 19.49
C GLU A 52 0.08 -2.34 20.05
N ASN A 53 0.74 -1.37 20.72
CA ASN A 53 2.03 -1.53 21.38
C ASN A 53 1.94 -1.94 22.86
N GLN A 54 0.77 -2.36 23.36
CA GLN A 54 0.63 -2.75 24.78
C GLN A 54 0.96 -4.22 25.12
N GLN A 55 1.68 -4.92 24.24
CA GLN A 55 2.65 -5.93 24.69
C GLN A 55 3.61 -6.28 23.57
N PRO A 56 4.70 -5.53 23.36
CA PRO A 56 5.90 -6.19 22.91
C PRO A 56 6.21 -7.25 23.98
N LEU A 57 6.24 -8.53 23.60
CA LEU A 57 7.02 -9.51 24.34
C LEU A 57 8.33 -8.83 24.74
N PRO A 58 8.80 -9.00 25.99
CA PRO A 58 9.95 -8.27 26.50
C PRO A 58 11.04 -8.34 25.45
N LYS A 59 11.27 -7.20 24.78
CA LYS A 59 12.47 -6.97 23.99
C LYS A 59 13.57 -6.88 25.02
N GLN A 60 13.93 -8.01 25.62
CA GLN A 60 15.26 -8.18 26.17
C GLN A 60 16.15 -7.67 25.06
N GLN A 61 16.82 -6.54 25.32
CA GLN A 61 17.79 -5.97 24.41
C GLN A 61 18.62 -7.13 23.89
N LEU A 62 18.59 -7.37 22.59
CA LEU A 62 19.44 -8.40 22.01
C LEU A 62 20.87 -7.99 22.34
N GLN A 63 21.51 -8.67 23.29
CA GLN A 63 22.88 -8.35 23.67
C GLN A 63 23.78 -9.14 22.75
N ALA A 64 24.66 -8.43 22.03
CA ALA A 64 25.75 -9.06 21.29
C ALA A 64 26.81 -9.51 22.29
N VAL A 65 26.82 -10.80 22.64
CA VAL A 65 27.87 -11.40 23.47
C VAL A 65 28.74 -12.32 22.60
N PRO A 66 30.03 -12.00 22.43
CA PRO A 66 30.92 -12.73 21.52
C PRO A 66 31.32 -14.13 22.04
N GLU A 67 31.30 -14.37 23.35
CA GLU A 67 31.74 -15.65 23.92
C GLU A 67 30.66 -16.75 23.91
N THR A 68 29.38 -16.37 24.05
CA THR A 68 28.25 -17.31 24.03
C THR A 68 27.80 -17.64 22.60
N SER A 69 28.33 -16.94 21.59
CA SER A 69 27.90 -17.05 20.19
C SER A 69 28.07 -18.46 19.59
N ALA A 70 29.15 -19.16 19.93
CA ALA A 70 29.41 -20.52 19.40
C ALA A 70 28.47 -21.58 19.99
N GLN A 71 28.15 -21.49 21.28
CA GLN A 71 27.20 -22.40 21.94
C GLN A 71 25.79 -22.13 21.43
N VAL A 72 25.40 -20.86 21.31
CA VAL A 72 24.12 -20.45 20.74
C VAL A 72 23.99 -20.90 19.30
N ALA A 73 25.07 -20.84 18.52
CA ALA A 73 25.08 -21.34 17.14
C ALA A 73 24.79 -22.85 17.08
N ALA A 74 25.45 -23.65 17.92
CA ALA A 74 25.23 -25.09 18.00
C ALA A 74 23.80 -25.43 18.47
N ASP A 75 23.29 -24.70 19.46
CA ASP A 75 21.96 -24.91 20.00
C ASP A 75 20.85 -24.51 19.03
N SER A 76 21.03 -23.38 18.34
CA SER A 76 20.09 -22.89 17.32
C SER A 76 20.08 -23.82 16.11
N ARG A 77 21.25 -24.35 15.73
CA ARG A 77 21.38 -25.40 14.73
C ARG A 77 20.58 -26.64 15.12
N ALA A 78 20.81 -27.17 16.33
CA ALA A 78 20.10 -28.35 16.82
C ALA A 78 18.57 -28.13 16.90
N ALA A 79 18.13 -26.95 17.33
CA ALA A 79 16.72 -26.58 17.34
C ALA A 79 16.11 -26.57 15.93
N LEU A 80 16.82 -26.02 14.94
CA LEU A 80 16.38 -26.02 13.55
C LEU A 80 16.31 -27.45 12.98
N GLU A 81 17.27 -28.33 13.27
CA GLU A 81 17.24 -29.75 12.87
C GLU A 81 16.00 -30.45 13.40
N GLN A 82 15.70 -30.28 14.68
CA GLN A 82 14.54 -30.87 15.32
C GLN A 82 13.24 -30.38 14.66
N LEU A 83 13.13 -29.08 14.40
CA LEU A 83 11.95 -28.50 13.73
C LEU A 83 11.79 -29.03 12.30
N LEU A 84 12.86 -29.09 11.52
CA LEU A 84 12.82 -29.59 10.14
C LEU A 84 12.44 -31.07 10.08
N ASN A 85 12.96 -31.88 11.02
CA ASN A 85 12.60 -33.29 11.14
C ASN A 85 11.12 -33.48 11.50
N LEU A 86 10.58 -32.68 12.42
CA LEU A 86 9.15 -32.71 12.77
C LEU A 86 8.25 -32.29 11.62
N LEU A 87 8.73 -31.39 10.75
CA LEU A 87 8.04 -30.98 9.53
C LEU A 87 8.15 -32.02 8.39
N GLY A 88 9.00 -33.04 8.55
CA GLY A 88 9.24 -34.07 7.54
C GLY A 88 9.99 -33.56 6.30
N VAL A 89 10.77 -32.49 6.44
CA VAL A 89 11.53 -31.89 5.34
C VAL A 89 12.97 -32.37 5.35
N LYS A 90 13.45 -32.89 4.22
CA LYS A 90 14.86 -33.24 4.03
C LYS A 90 15.69 -31.98 3.86
N PHE A 91 16.80 -31.92 4.59
CA PHE A 91 17.76 -30.82 4.53
C PHE A 91 19.20 -31.33 4.44
N GLU A 92 20.06 -30.54 3.82
CA GLU A 92 21.49 -30.79 3.61
C GLU A 92 22.30 -29.52 3.91
N ASN A 93 23.62 -29.66 4.07
CA ASN A 93 24.58 -28.54 4.20
C ASN A 93 24.19 -27.47 5.22
N MET A 94 23.84 -27.88 6.44
CA MET A 94 23.50 -26.88 7.45
C MET A 94 24.75 -26.27 8.09
N GLU A 95 24.84 -24.95 7.98
CA GLU A 95 25.93 -24.12 8.45
C GLU A 95 25.39 -23.05 9.41
N ALA A 96 26.14 -22.79 10.47
CA ALA A 96 25.87 -21.71 11.41
C ALA A 96 27.10 -20.79 11.43
N GLY A 97 26.90 -19.52 11.08
CA GLY A 97 27.96 -18.52 11.02
C GLY A 97 27.56 -17.25 11.75
N TRP A 98 28.47 -16.70 12.54
CA TRP A 98 28.30 -15.37 13.11
C TRP A 98 28.67 -14.31 12.08
N ASP A 99 27.76 -13.36 11.84
CA ASP A 99 28.02 -12.18 11.03
C ASP A 99 28.36 -11.00 11.96
N PRO A 100 29.65 -10.61 12.07
CA PRO A 100 30.07 -9.52 12.95
C PRO A 100 29.61 -8.13 12.44
N VAL A 101 29.27 -7.99 11.16
CA VAL A 101 28.87 -6.71 10.58
C VAL A 101 27.41 -6.40 10.93
N GLN A 102 26.56 -7.42 10.91
CA GLN A 102 25.13 -7.31 11.21
C GLN A 102 24.78 -7.74 12.63
N GLU A 103 25.78 -8.11 13.44
CA GLU A 103 25.65 -8.60 14.83
C GLU A 103 24.56 -9.67 14.98
N ARG A 104 24.56 -10.64 14.05
CA ARG A 104 23.53 -11.68 13.99
C ARG A 104 24.11 -13.04 13.66
N LEU A 105 23.48 -14.07 14.20
CA LEU A 105 23.74 -15.45 13.83
C LEU A 105 22.99 -15.77 12.54
N VAL A 106 23.69 -16.31 11.55
CA VAL A 106 23.11 -16.72 10.27
C VAL A 106 23.15 -18.24 10.19
N LEU A 107 21.97 -18.84 10.03
CA LEU A 107 21.78 -20.27 9.80
C LEU A 107 21.45 -20.47 8.33
N ARG A 108 22.30 -21.20 7.61
CA ARG A 108 22.13 -21.53 6.19
C ARG A 108 21.94 -23.02 6.04
N PHE A 109 21.00 -23.42 5.20
CA PHE A 109 20.81 -24.83 4.86
C PHE A 109 20.14 -24.98 3.49
N ASP A 110 20.44 -26.10 2.86
CA ASP A 110 19.80 -26.52 1.63
C ASP A 110 18.66 -27.48 1.96
N SER A 111 17.59 -27.43 1.18
CA SER A 111 16.45 -28.33 1.34
C SER A 111 15.95 -28.80 -0.03
N ASP A 112 15.33 -29.97 -0.05
CA ASP A 112 14.72 -30.52 -1.26
C ASP A 112 13.46 -29.72 -1.67
N SER A 113 12.83 -29.05 -0.70
CA SER A 113 11.58 -28.28 -0.89
C SER A 113 11.68 -26.86 -0.34
N PRO A 114 12.56 -26.00 -0.89
CA PRO A 114 12.78 -24.65 -0.37
C PRO A 114 11.54 -23.76 -0.51
N ALA A 115 10.70 -24.00 -1.52
CA ALA A 115 9.47 -23.25 -1.73
C ALA A 115 8.46 -23.40 -0.57
N LEU A 116 8.39 -24.59 0.03
CA LEU A 116 7.51 -24.86 1.18
C LEU A 116 8.00 -24.12 2.43
N LEU A 117 9.32 -24.13 2.66
CA LEU A 117 9.96 -23.49 3.81
C LEU A 117 9.95 -21.97 3.73
N ILE A 118 10.05 -21.39 2.52
CA ILE A 118 9.88 -19.95 2.31
C ILE A 118 8.42 -19.56 2.55
N GLY A 119 7.49 -20.36 2.01
CA GLY A 119 6.06 -20.09 2.08
C GLY A 119 5.64 -18.84 1.31
N LYS A 120 4.38 -18.42 1.48
CA LYS A 120 3.83 -17.26 0.79
C LYS A 120 4.47 -15.96 1.31
N ASP A 121 5.11 -15.20 0.41
CA ASP A 121 5.78 -13.93 0.71
C ASP A 121 6.83 -14.00 1.85
N GLY A 122 7.35 -15.20 2.15
CA GLY A 122 8.33 -15.42 3.22
C GLY A 122 7.77 -15.69 4.61
N GLN A 123 6.45 -15.87 4.75
CA GLN A 123 5.83 -16.03 6.07
C GLN A 123 6.33 -17.25 6.83
N THR A 124 6.58 -18.37 6.15
CA THR A 124 7.02 -19.60 6.80
C THR A 124 8.45 -19.49 7.30
N ILE A 125 9.36 -18.91 6.51
CA ILE A 125 10.76 -18.74 6.93
C ILE A 125 10.89 -17.69 8.05
N GLU A 126 10.08 -16.62 8.02
CA GLU A 126 10.00 -15.66 9.12
C GLU A 126 9.49 -16.32 10.42
N ALA A 127 8.48 -17.19 10.31
CA ALA A 127 7.94 -17.93 11.46
C ALA A 127 8.97 -18.93 12.03
N LEU A 128 9.67 -19.67 11.16
CA LEU A 128 10.74 -20.58 11.57
C LEU A 128 11.86 -19.82 12.30
N GLN A 129 12.30 -18.69 11.73
CA GLN A 129 13.29 -17.83 12.36
C GLN A 129 12.82 -17.36 13.75
N TYR A 130 11.56 -16.96 13.88
CA TYR A 130 11.00 -16.52 15.15
C TYR A 130 11.00 -17.64 16.20
N VAL A 131 10.58 -18.85 15.85
CA VAL A 131 10.56 -20.00 16.76
C VAL A 131 11.98 -20.36 17.21
N VAL A 132 12.94 -20.44 16.28
CA VAL A 132 14.34 -20.74 16.61
C VAL A 132 14.93 -19.66 17.52
N THR A 133 14.65 -18.37 17.23
CA THR A 133 15.06 -17.26 18.09
C THR A 133 14.51 -17.38 19.50
N LEU A 134 13.23 -17.76 19.64
CA LEU A 134 12.60 -17.93 20.93
C LEU A 134 13.16 -19.12 21.72
N MET A 135 13.45 -20.24 21.04
CA MET A 135 14.07 -21.41 21.65
C MET A 135 15.49 -21.10 22.16
N ALA A 136 16.30 -20.40 21.36
CA ALA A 136 17.63 -19.97 21.76
C ALA A 136 17.58 -18.97 22.92
N ALA A 137 16.70 -17.97 22.83
CA ALA A 137 16.55 -16.96 23.89
C ALA A 137 16.15 -17.57 25.24
N ARG A 138 15.25 -18.57 25.23
CA ARG A 138 14.86 -19.29 26.45
C ARG A 138 15.98 -20.12 27.07
N LYS A 139 16.94 -20.60 26.27
CA LYS A 139 18.02 -21.47 26.76
C LYS A 139 19.17 -20.67 27.38
N HIS A 140 19.39 -19.46 26.90
CA HIS A 140 20.56 -18.66 27.25
C HIS A 140 20.21 -17.37 28.01
N ASP A 141 18.93 -17.11 28.29
CA ASP A 141 18.40 -15.89 28.94
C ASP A 141 18.87 -14.56 28.31
N ILE A 142 19.36 -14.63 27.06
CA ILE A 142 19.89 -13.52 26.27
C ILE A 142 19.15 -13.50 24.93
N GLY A 143 18.75 -12.31 24.48
CA GLY A 143 18.19 -12.13 23.15
C GLY A 143 19.27 -12.21 22.07
N PHE A 144 19.11 -13.12 21.11
CA PHE A 144 20.00 -13.20 19.93
C PHE A 144 19.26 -12.84 18.65
N ALA A 145 19.94 -12.16 17.72
CA ALA A 145 19.43 -11.95 16.37
C ALA A 145 19.80 -13.18 15.55
N ILE A 146 18.82 -14.02 15.24
CA ILE A 146 19.03 -15.19 14.39
C ILE A 146 18.36 -14.94 13.05
N GLN A 147 19.08 -15.18 11.96
CA GLN A 147 18.56 -15.18 10.61
C GLN A 147 18.63 -16.59 10.03
N VAL A 148 17.52 -17.07 9.50
CA VAL A 148 17.44 -18.38 8.84
C VAL A 148 17.38 -18.16 7.33
N GLU A 149 18.21 -18.85 6.57
CA GLU A 149 18.35 -18.69 5.13
C GLU A 149 18.32 -20.04 4.40
N THR A 150 17.50 -20.12 3.35
CA THR A 150 17.48 -21.22 2.38
C THR A 150 17.28 -20.68 0.97
N GLY A 151 17.92 -21.28 -0.03
CA GLY A 151 17.74 -20.94 -1.45
C GLY A 151 18.02 -19.48 -1.84
N SER A 152 18.90 -18.79 -1.09
CA SER A 152 19.22 -17.36 -1.25
C SER A 152 17.99 -16.43 -1.20
N TYR A 153 16.99 -16.78 -0.38
CA TYR A 153 15.73 -16.05 -0.28
C TYR A 153 15.92 -14.56 0.05
N TRP A 154 16.77 -14.23 1.02
CA TRP A 154 16.99 -12.87 1.49
C TRP A 154 17.55 -11.95 0.41
N THR A 155 18.58 -12.41 -0.32
CA THR A 155 19.17 -11.67 -1.44
C THR A 155 18.15 -11.40 -2.54
N ARG A 156 17.30 -12.40 -2.85
CA ARG A 156 16.23 -12.26 -3.85
C ARG A 156 15.15 -11.28 -3.39
N LEU A 157 14.78 -11.35 -2.11
CA LEU A 157 13.80 -10.45 -1.50
C LEU A 157 14.29 -9.01 -1.52
N GLU A 158 15.54 -8.78 -1.13
CA GLU A 158 16.20 -7.48 -1.14
C GLU A 158 16.23 -6.89 -2.55
N THR A 159 16.69 -7.66 -3.54
CA THR A 159 16.70 -7.24 -4.95
C THR A 159 15.30 -6.87 -5.45
N ARG A 160 14.28 -7.69 -5.12
CA ARG A 160 12.88 -7.42 -5.46
C ARG A 160 12.38 -6.13 -4.81
N LEU A 161 12.66 -5.92 -3.53
CA LEU A 161 12.25 -4.72 -2.80
C LEU A 161 12.94 -3.47 -3.33
N HIS A 162 14.25 -3.51 -3.58
CA HIS A 162 14.96 -2.38 -4.20
C HIS A 162 14.38 -2.01 -5.56
N THR A 163 14.07 -3.01 -6.39
CA THR A 163 13.45 -2.78 -7.71
C THR A 163 12.07 -2.13 -7.56
N GLN A 164 11.25 -2.57 -6.60
CA GLN A 164 9.95 -1.95 -6.34
C GLN A 164 10.06 -0.53 -5.77
N ILE A 165 11.03 -0.30 -4.88
CA ILE A 165 11.32 1.00 -4.31
C ILE A 165 11.73 1.98 -5.40
N ALA A 166 12.70 1.62 -6.25
CA ALA A 166 13.18 2.48 -7.33
C ALA A 166 12.03 2.91 -8.25
N ARG A 167 11.22 1.95 -8.73
CA ARG A 167 10.03 2.22 -9.55
C ARG A 167 9.02 3.12 -8.83
N GLY A 168 8.81 2.89 -7.54
CA GLY A 168 7.89 3.68 -6.73
C GLY A 168 8.35 5.12 -6.57
N VAL A 169 9.65 5.32 -6.30
CA VAL A 169 10.27 6.63 -6.16
C VAL A 169 10.21 7.40 -7.49
N ASP A 170 10.59 6.77 -8.60
CA ASP A 170 10.55 7.41 -9.93
C ASP A 170 9.12 7.83 -10.30
N MET A 171 8.13 7.02 -9.94
CA MET A 171 6.74 7.34 -10.21
C MET A 171 6.22 8.50 -9.36
N VAL A 172 6.59 8.52 -8.07
CA VAL A 172 6.22 9.60 -7.17
C VAL A 172 6.86 10.92 -7.60
N LYS A 173 8.14 10.89 -8.02
CA LYS A 173 8.87 12.06 -8.51
C LYS A 173 8.26 12.62 -9.80
N SER A 174 7.98 11.76 -10.77
CA SER A 174 7.46 12.19 -12.08
C SER A 174 5.99 12.63 -12.04
N THR A 175 5.15 11.95 -11.26
CA THR A 175 3.69 12.20 -11.28
C THR A 175 3.22 13.04 -10.09
N SER A 176 4.05 13.25 -9.07
CA SER A 176 3.65 13.87 -7.78
C SER A 176 2.42 13.19 -7.16
N ARG A 177 2.23 11.90 -7.45
CA ARG A 177 1.12 11.08 -6.96
C ARG A 177 1.65 9.96 -6.09
N SER A 178 0.90 9.62 -5.05
CA SER A 178 1.27 8.55 -4.14
C SER A 178 1.30 7.20 -4.84
N PHE A 179 2.35 6.42 -4.56
CA PHE A 179 2.53 5.05 -5.04
C PHE A 179 2.26 4.06 -3.92
N ARG A 180 1.42 3.06 -4.16
CA ARG A 180 1.08 2.03 -3.18
C ARG A 180 1.82 0.74 -3.52
N MET A 181 2.63 0.24 -2.59
CA MET A 181 3.30 -1.04 -2.73
C MET A 181 2.34 -2.21 -2.44
N SER A 182 2.76 -3.42 -2.79
CA SER A 182 2.07 -4.65 -2.39
C SER A 182 2.05 -4.80 -0.85
N PRO A 183 1.01 -5.44 -0.27
CA PRO A 183 1.03 -5.84 1.13
C PRO A 183 2.25 -6.72 1.44
N MET A 184 2.87 -6.50 2.59
CA MET A 184 4.16 -7.09 2.93
C MET A 184 4.32 -7.23 4.46
N SER A 185 5.23 -8.07 4.94
CA SER A 185 5.43 -8.32 6.38
C SER A 185 5.92 -7.06 7.12
N SER A 186 5.75 -7.01 8.45
CA SER A 186 6.22 -5.88 9.26
C SER A 186 7.72 -5.62 9.10
N MET A 187 8.51 -6.67 8.94
CA MET A 187 9.96 -6.57 8.71
C MET A 187 10.26 -5.98 7.34
N GLN A 188 9.60 -6.45 6.27
CA GLN A 188 9.73 -5.89 4.93
C GLN A 188 9.33 -4.41 4.90
N ARG A 189 8.26 -4.04 5.61
CA ARG A 189 7.85 -2.64 5.76
C ARG A 189 8.92 -1.80 6.44
N ARG A 190 9.48 -2.29 7.54
CA ARG A 190 10.56 -1.61 8.26
C ARG A 190 11.79 -1.42 7.38
N PHE A 191 12.13 -2.40 6.55
CA PHE A 191 13.22 -2.31 5.59
C PHE A 191 12.98 -1.17 4.60
N VAL A 192 11.82 -1.14 3.93
CA VAL A 192 11.46 -0.08 2.97
C VAL A 192 11.49 1.31 3.64
N HIS A 193 10.90 1.43 4.83
CA HIS A 193 10.89 2.70 5.56
C HIS A 193 12.31 3.18 5.88
N ARG A 194 13.20 2.27 6.32
CA ARG A 194 14.61 2.59 6.61
C ARG A 194 15.40 2.98 5.36
N VAL A 195 15.18 2.29 4.25
CA VAL A 195 15.85 2.60 2.98
C VAL A 195 15.43 3.98 2.46
N LEU A 196 14.17 4.38 2.69
CA LEU A 196 13.62 5.63 2.20
C LEU A 196 13.63 6.77 3.22
N SER A 197 14.01 6.54 4.48
CA SER A 197 13.96 7.57 5.53
C SER A 197 14.88 8.75 5.25
N SER A 198 15.99 8.52 4.54
CA SER A 198 16.96 9.55 4.15
C SER A 198 16.64 10.21 2.80
N ASN A 199 15.57 9.79 2.10
CA ASN A 199 15.24 10.33 0.78
C ASN A 199 14.53 11.71 0.93
N PRO A 200 15.03 12.77 0.27
CA PRO A 200 14.45 14.10 0.39
C PRO A 200 13.12 14.26 -0.37
N ASP A 201 12.86 13.43 -1.38
CA ASP A 201 11.74 13.65 -2.30
C ASP A 201 10.48 12.87 -1.92
N VAL A 202 10.61 11.88 -1.04
CA VAL A 202 9.56 10.90 -0.74
C VAL A 202 9.41 10.69 0.76
N GLU A 203 8.16 10.64 1.21
CA GLU A 203 7.75 10.20 2.54
C GLU A 203 7.10 8.82 2.46
N THR A 204 7.20 8.03 3.52
CA THR A 204 6.61 6.68 3.58
C THR A 204 5.61 6.58 4.73
N CYS A 205 4.44 6.01 4.45
CA CYS A 205 3.41 5.73 5.45
C CYS A 205 2.95 4.28 5.32
N SER A 206 2.68 3.62 6.45
CA SER A 206 2.15 2.25 6.49
C SER A 206 0.64 2.29 6.67
N GLU A 207 -0.13 1.93 5.64
CA GLU A 207 -1.59 1.95 5.60
C GLU A 207 -2.18 0.53 5.58
N GLY A 208 -3.34 0.35 6.22
CA GLY A 208 -4.07 -0.92 6.30
C GLY A 208 -3.76 -1.74 7.56
N GLU A 209 -4.38 -2.92 7.66
CA GLU A 209 -4.36 -3.75 8.87
C GLU A 209 -3.81 -5.16 8.63
N GLY A 210 -3.13 -5.71 9.64
CA GLY A 210 -2.59 -7.07 9.64
C GLY A 210 -1.84 -7.45 8.35
N LYS A 211 -2.31 -8.52 7.69
CA LYS A 211 -1.74 -9.07 6.44
C LYS A 211 -1.94 -8.18 5.21
N TRP A 212 -2.90 -7.26 5.25
CA TRP A 212 -3.22 -6.37 4.14
C TRP A 212 -2.52 -5.01 4.25
N ARG A 213 -1.77 -4.81 5.33
CA ARG A 213 -1.03 -3.58 5.58
C ARG A 213 0.16 -3.46 4.61
N LYS A 214 0.29 -2.27 4.02
CA LYS A 214 1.19 -1.96 2.90
C LYS A 214 1.84 -0.60 3.11
N ILE A 215 2.93 -0.35 2.38
CA ILE A 215 3.57 0.96 2.37
C ILE A 215 3.06 1.80 1.20
N VAL A 216 2.81 3.06 1.51
CA VAL A 216 2.47 4.11 0.56
C VAL A 216 3.59 5.12 0.54
N LEU A 217 4.18 5.33 -0.63
CA LEU A 217 5.15 6.39 -0.90
C LEU A 217 4.37 7.64 -1.30
N ARG A 218 4.67 8.77 -0.68
CA ARG A 218 4.06 10.07 -0.97
C ARG A 218 5.16 11.07 -1.35
N PRO A 219 4.90 12.03 -2.24
CA PRO A 219 5.85 13.10 -2.47
C PRO A 219 6.01 13.89 -1.18
N ARG A 220 7.25 14.14 -0.75
CA ARG A 220 7.52 15.05 0.36
C ARG A 220 7.07 16.44 -0.08
N LYS A 221 6.20 17.07 0.71
CA LYS A 221 5.92 18.49 0.50
C LYS A 221 7.15 19.25 0.96
N THR A 222 8.00 19.67 0.05
CA THR A 222 8.90 20.79 0.34
C THR A 222 8.02 21.98 0.74
N PRO A 223 8.36 22.71 1.82
CA PRO A 223 7.74 24.00 2.08
C PRO A 223 8.21 24.94 0.96
N ILE A 224 7.47 24.94 -0.15
CA ILE A 224 7.67 25.90 -1.24
C ILE A 224 6.83 27.11 -0.87
N ASP A 225 7.50 28.18 -0.44
CA ASP A 225 7.12 29.58 -0.52
C ASP A 225 5.62 29.90 -0.42
N ALA A 226 5.19 30.33 0.78
CA ALA A 226 3.96 31.08 0.98
C ALA A 226 3.98 32.49 0.31
N SER A 227 4.92 32.78 -0.59
CA SER A 227 5.12 34.07 -1.25
C SER A 227 4.84 34.04 -2.76
N LYS A 228 3.88 33.24 -3.20
CA LYS A 228 3.23 33.49 -4.49
C LYS A 228 1.72 33.66 -4.26
N PRO A 229 1.20 34.90 -4.18
CA PRO A 229 -0.24 35.09 -4.13
C PRO A 229 -0.83 34.47 -5.40
N ALA A 230 -1.78 33.56 -5.21
CA ALA A 230 -2.65 33.11 -6.27
C ALA A 230 -3.28 34.35 -6.91
N GLN A 231 -3.01 34.56 -8.19
CA GLN A 231 -3.74 35.55 -8.97
C GLN A 231 -5.22 35.19 -8.85
N PRO A 232 -6.10 36.11 -8.39
CA PRO A 232 -7.52 35.84 -8.43
C PRO A 232 -7.91 35.66 -9.90
N GLN A 233 -8.38 34.46 -10.23
CA GLN A 233 -9.01 34.20 -11.53
C GLN A 233 -10.20 35.15 -11.62
N ALA A 234 -10.17 36.00 -12.65
CA ALA A 234 -11.23 36.92 -12.97
C ALA A 234 -12.56 36.16 -13.09
N VAL A 235 -13.45 36.38 -12.11
CA VAL A 235 -14.85 36.01 -12.25
C VAL A 235 -15.39 36.84 -13.40
N GLN A 236 -15.82 36.13 -14.42
CA GLN A 236 -16.40 36.67 -15.64
C GLN A 236 -17.62 37.51 -15.30
N THR A 237 -17.64 38.67 -15.94
CA THR A 237 -18.71 39.65 -16.12
C THR A 237 -20.11 39.05 -16.02
N ALA A 238 -20.83 39.39 -14.95
CA ALA A 238 -22.28 39.25 -14.92
C ALA A 238 -22.88 40.25 -15.91
N GLN A 239 -23.62 39.74 -16.91
CA GLN A 239 -24.48 40.53 -17.77
C GLN A 239 -25.65 41.10 -16.94
N PRO A 240 -26.12 42.34 -17.21
CA PRO A 240 -27.28 42.90 -16.53
C PRO A 240 -28.57 42.26 -17.07
N ALA A 241 -29.50 41.95 -16.15
CA ALA A 241 -30.83 41.45 -16.45
C ALA A 241 -31.69 42.50 -17.17
N PRO A 242 -32.58 42.12 -18.11
CA PRO A 242 -33.49 43.06 -18.73
C PRO A 242 -34.70 43.35 -17.83
N GLU A 243 -35.03 44.64 -17.70
CA GLU A 243 -36.25 45.16 -17.08
C GLU A 243 -37.49 44.64 -17.83
N GLN A 244 -38.55 44.30 -17.06
CA GLN A 244 -39.91 44.14 -17.59
C GLN A 244 -40.82 45.23 -17.03
N PRO A 245 -41.80 45.70 -17.84
CA PRO A 245 -42.57 46.89 -17.53
C PRO A 245 -43.72 46.62 -16.56
N VAL A 246 -44.00 47.66 -15.78
CA VAL A 246 -45.12 47.80 -14.84
C VAL A 246 -46.46 47.79 -15.59
N GLN A 247 -47.46 47.07 -15.06
CA GLN A 247 -48.87 47.30 -15.37
C GLN A 247 -49.63 47.56 -14.06
N GLU A 248 -50.13 48.79 -13.91
CA GLU A 248 -51.19 49.19 -12.99
C GLU A 248 -52.50 48.49 -13.37
N GLN A 249 -53.24 48.00 -12.37
CA GLN A 249 -54.69 48.22 -12.30
C GLN A 249 -55.23 47.98 -10.89
N GLU A 250 -55.97 48.99 -10.42
CA GLU A 250 -56.80 49.06 -9.22
C GLU A 250 -57.80 47.90 -9.11
N VAL A 251 -58.08 47.42 -7.89
CA VAL A 251 -59.46 47.27 -7.35
C VAL A 251 -59.43 47.33 -5.82
N LEU A 252 -59.86 48.48 -5.29
CA LEU A 252 -60.83 48.70 -4.21
C LEU A 252 -61.19 47.51 -3.28
N GLN A 253 -61.14 47.71 -1.95
CA GLN A 253 -62.35 47.97 -1.12
C GLN A 253 -62.23 47.52 0.36
N GLN A 254 -62.42 48.52 1.26
CA GLN A 254 -63.01 48.47 2.61
C GLN A 254 -62.31 47.68 3.74
N GLN A 255 -62.34 48.06 5.03
CA GLN A 255 -62.53 49.28 5.83
C GLN A 255 -62.28 48.83 7.33
N PRO A 256 -62.42 49.65 8.39
CA PRO A 256 -61.31 49.94 9.32
C PRO A 256 -61.59 49.59 10.80
N GLN A 257 -60.80 50.19 11.69
CA GLN A 257 -60.87 50.26 13.17
C GLN A 257 -60.13 49.09 13.88
N ASP A 258 -59.32 49.27 14.92
CA ASP A 258 -59.48 50.22 16.02
C ASP A 258 -58.21 50.36 16.90
N SER A 259 -58.16 51.47 17.64
CA SER A 259 -57.55 51.65 18.98
C SER A 259 -56.02 51.75 19.19
N THR A 260 -55.59 53.03 19.21
CA THR A 260 -54.81 53.76 20.25
C THR A 260 -53.33 53.43 20.61
N PRO A 261 -52.50 54.48 20.82
CA PRO A 261 -51.11 54.43 21.29
C PRO A 261 -50.99 54.69 22.81
N VAL A 262 -49.75 54.67 23.32
CA VAL A 262 -49.18 55.22 24.60
C VAL A 262 -48.17 54.16 25.12
N GLU A 263 -47.03 54.40 25.75
CA GLU A 263 -46.08 55.50 25.97
C GLU A 263 -45.05 54.90 26.96
N ALA A 264 -43.77 55.23 26.77
CA ALA A 264 -42.70 55.33 27.78
C ALA A 264 -42.35 54.21 28.81
N ALA A 265 -41.03 54.16 29.05
CA ALA A 265 -40.35 54.22 30.35
C ALA A 265 -39.63 52.97 30.88
N LYS A 266 -38.29 53.12 30.88
CA LYS A 266 -37.33 52.97 32.00
C LYS A 266 -37.28 51.70 32.87
N GLY A 267 -36.03 51.33 33.16
CA GLY A 267 -35.53 50.67 34.38
C GLY A 267 -35.36 49.17 34.19
N GLU A 268 -34.28 48.51 34.61
CA GLU A 268 -33.04 48.83 35.34
C GLU A 268 -31.99 47.78 34.91
#